data_AF-A0A7C7QSL1-F1
#
_entry.id   AF-A0A7C7QSL1-F1
#
_cell.length_a   1.000
_cell.length_b   1.000
_cell.length_c   1.000
_cell.angle_alpha   90.00
_cell.angle_beta   90.00
_cell.angle_gamma   90.00
#
_symmetry.space_group_name_H-M   'P 1'
#
loop_
_entity.id
_entity.type
_entity.pdbx_description
1 polymer ?
#
loop_
_entity_poly.entity_id
_entity_poly.type
_entity_poly.pdbx_seq_one_letter_code
_entity_poly.pdbx_strand_id
1 'polypeptide(L)' 'MNRYKEILLECQKLLDQGDFDNLVKKIEELAKTQPQGLTKEEAEEALRILDFLISQVEKKQQELFNKMVNYQKFKNYLR' A
#
# COMPACT_ATOMS: atom_id res chain seq x y z
N MET A 1 11.89 -15.00 11.55
CA MET A 1 10.84 -14.00 11.28
C MET A 1 9.70 -14.74 10.59
N ASN A 2 8.44 -14.48 10.91
CA ASN A 2 7.32 -15.14 10.23
C ASN A 2 7.22 -14.61 8.79
N ARG A 3 7.04 -15.51 7.81
CA ARG A 3 6.90 -15.18 6.38
C ARG A 3 5.85 -14.08 6.14
N TYR A 4 4.77 -14.07 6.93
CA TYR A 4 3.74 -13.04 6.85
C TYR A 4 4.29 -11.63 7.10
N LYS A 5 5.15 -11.48 8.12
CA LYS A 5 5.78 -10.21 8.48
C LYS A 5 6.82 -9.76 7.45
N GLU A 6 7.55 -10.70 6.86
CA GLU A 6 8.51 -10.40 5.79
C GLU A 6 7.81 -9.77 4.59
N ILE A 7 6.69 -10.37 4.16
CA ILE A 7 5.90 -9.85 3.03
C ILE A 7 5.34 -8.45 3.35
N LEU A 8 4.89 -8.19 4.58
CA LEU A 8 4.42 -6.88 5.00
C LEU A 8 5.51 -5.79 4.91
N LEU A 9 6.74 -6.11 5.35
CA LEU A 9 7.87 -5.19 5.25
C LEU A 9 8.31 -4.97 3.80
N GLU A 10 8.24 -6.00 2.96
CA GLU A 10 8.46 -5.88 1.51
C GLU A 10 7.42 -4.94 0.87
N CYS A 11 6.14 -5.07 1.22
CA CYS A 11 5.09 -4.16 0.77
C CYS A 11 5.38 -2.72 1.16
N GLN A 12 5.82 -2.48 2.40
CA GLN A 12 6.15 -1.13 2.87
C GLN A 12 7.29 -0.51 2.04
N LYS A 13 8.35 -1.28 1.80
CA LYS A 13 9.47 -0.83 0.98
C LYS A 13 9.07 -0.52 -0.45
N LEU A 14 8.25 -1.37 -1.09
CA LEU A 14 7.79 -1.17 -2.46
C LEU A 14 6.91 0.08 -2.59
N LEU A 15 6.07 0.33 -1.59
CA LEU A 15 5.25 1.53 -1.51
C LEU A 15 6.09 2.80 -1.41
N ASP A 16 7.12 2.80 -0.55
CA ASP A 16 8.05 3.93 -0.41
C ASP A 16 8.85 4.18 -1.70
N GLN A 17 9.13 3.13 -2.46
CA GLN A 17 9.82 3.20 -3.77
C GLN A 17 8.89 3.64 -4.92
N GLY A 18 7.57 3.64 -4.70
CA GLY A 18 6.57 3.90 -5.74
C GLY A 18 6.46 2.77 -6.78
N ASP A 19 6.98 1.57 -6.47
CA ASP A 19 6.88 0.40 -7.34
C ASP A 19 5.53 -0.31 -7.11
N PHE A 20 4.48 0.31 -7.63
CA PHE A 20 3.10 -0.15 -7.43
C PHE A 20 2.82 -1.51 -8.10
N ASP A 21 3.47 -1.81 -9.22
CA ASP A 21 3.27 -3.08 -9.93
C ASP A 21 3.75 -4.27 -9.10
N ASN A 22 4.93 -4.15 -8.48
CA ASN A 22 5.42 -5.20 -7.59
C ASN A 22 4.73 -5.18 -6.22
N LEU A 23 4.28 -4.02 -5.74
CA LEU A 23 3.47 -3.91 -4.53
C LEU A 23 2.18 -4.75 -4.66
N VAL A 24 1.47 -4.64 -5.78
CA VAL A 24 0.23 -5.42 -6.02
C VAL A 24 0.52 -6.92 -5.94
N LYS A 25 1.58 -7.40 -6.60
CA LYS A 25 1.98 -8.82 -6.55
C LYS A 25 2.26 -9.29 -5.11
N LYS A 26 2.87 -8.43 -4.28
CA LYS A 26 3.16 -8.77 -2.88
C LYS A 26 1.94 -8.73 -1.98
N ILE A 27 0.99 -7.84 -2.22
CA ILE A 27 -0.30 -7.86 -1.54
C ILE A 27 -1.08 -9.15 -1.89
N GLU A 28 -1.04 -9.59 -3.15
CA GLU A 28 -1.65 -10.87 -3.54
C GLU A 28 -0.97 -12.08 -2.87
N GLU A 29 0.36 -12.06 -2.74
CA GLU A 29 1.10 -13.07 -1.99
C GLU A 29 0.72 -13.05 -0.50
N LEU A 30 0.59 -11.86 0.09
CA LEU A 30 0.16 -11.67 1.47
C LEU A 30 -1.24 -12.24 1.71
N ALA A 31 -2.18 -11.98 0.81
CA ALA A 31 -3.56 -12.47 0.90
C ALA A 31 -3.65 -14.01 0.86
N LYS A 32 -2.69 -14.67 0.19
CA LYS A 32 -2.58 -16.14 0.14
C LYS A 32 -1.79 -16.71 1.32
N THR A 33 -1.03 -15.88 2.03
CA THR A 33 -0.21 -16.29 3.17
C THR A 33 -1.03 -16.19 4.44
N GLN A 34 -1.34 -17.32 5.07
CA GLN A 34 -2.06 -17.29 6.34
C GLN A 34 -1.15 -16.76 7.47
N PRO A 35 -1.66 -15.84 8.32
CA PRO A 35 -0.96 -15.42 9.53
C PRO A 35 -1.03 -16.54 10.59
N GLN A 36 -0.21 -17.58 10.44
CA GLN A 36 -0.14 -18.69 11.40
C GLN A 36 1.01 -18.49 12.39
N GLY A 37 0.78 -18.89 13.64
CA GLY A 37 1.83 -18.92 14.68
C GLY A 37 2.32 -17.54 15.13
N LEU A 38 1.56 -16.47 14.87
CA LEU A 38 1.86 -15.14 15.40
C LEU A 38 1.49 -15.07 16.89
N THR A 39 2.40 -14.50 17.67
CA THR A 39 2.07 -14.00 19.01
C THR A 39 1.14 -12.78 18.90
N LYS A 40 0.49 -12.42 20.02
CA LYS A 40 -0.37 -11.23 20.07
C LYS A 40 0.36 -9.96 19.63
N GLU A 41 1.60 -9.79 20.09
CA GLU A 41 2.43 -8.63 19.76
C GLU A 41 2.77 -8.58 18.26
N GLU A 42 3.13 -9.71 17.66
CA GLU A 42 3.40 -9.78 16.21
C GLU A 42 2.15 -9.55 15.37
N ALA A 43 0.97 -9.98 15.85
CA ALA A 43 -0.30 -9.70 15.19
C ALA A 43 -0.67 -8.21 15.26
N GLU A 44 -0.47 -7.56 16.41
CA GLU A 44 -0.67 -6.12 16.58
C GLU A 44 0.28 -5.31 15.69
N GLU A 45 1.54 -5.71 15.57
CA GLU A 45 2.49 -5.07 14.68
C GLU A 45 2.11 -5.25 13.20
N ALA A 46 1.68 -6.45 12.80
CA ALA A 46 1.21 -6.72 11.45
C ALA A 46 0.00 -5.85 11.08
N LEU A 47 -0.94 -5.67 12.00
CA LEU A 47 -2.08 -4.76 11.82
C LEU A 47 -1.64 -3.30 11.64
N ARG A 48 -0.68 -2.82 12.44
CA ARG A 48 -0.14 -1.46 12.27
C ARG A 48 0.51 -1.26 10.91
N ILE A 49 1.23 -2.25 10.39
CA ILE A 49 1.83 -2.17 9.06
C ILE A 49 0.74 -2.14 7.99
N LEU A 50 -0.30 -2.97 8.11
CA LEU A 50 -1.44 -2.95 7.19
C LEU A 50 -2.15 -1.60 7.17
N ASP A 51 -2.46 -1.04 8.34
CA ASP A 51 -3.09 0.29 8.45
C ASP A 51 -2.23 1.38 7.81
N PHE A 52 -0.91 1.31 8.01
CA PHE A 52 0.04 2.21 7.36
C PHE A 52 -0.01 2.09 5.83
N LEU A 53 0.06 0.87 5.30
CA LEU A 53 0.02 0.61 3.87
C LEU A 53 -1.28 1.16 3.24
N ILE A 54 -2.43 0.89 3.86
CA ILE A 54 -3.73 1.39 3.41
C ILE A 54 -3.74 2.92 3.36
N SER A 55 -3.35 3.57 4.46
CA SER A 55 -3.33 5.04 4.55
C SER A 55 -2.45 5.69 3.50
N GLN A 56 -1.26 5.13 3.24
CA GLN A 56 -0.34 5.65 2.23
C GLN A 56 -0.87 5.48 0.80
N VAL A 57 -1.50 4.35 0.49
CA VAL A 57 -2.13 4.12 -0.81
C VAL A 57 -3.28 5.10 -1.03
N GLU A 58 -4.16 5.29 -0.05
CA GLU A 58 -5.26 6.27 -0.11
C GLU A 58 -4.76 7.69 -0.35
N LYS A 59 -3.71 8.09 0.38
CA LYS A 59 -3.06 9.39 0.19
C LYS A 59 -2.54 9.56 -1.24
N LYS A 60 -1.88 8.54 -1.79
CA LYS A 60 -1.38 8.59 -3.17
C LYS A 60 -2.50 8.66 -4.20
N GLN A 61 -3.60 7.94 -4.00
CA GLN A 61 -4.78 8.05 -4.84
C GLN A 61 -5.36 9.46 -4.83
N GLN A 62 -5.48 10.08 -3.64
CA GLN A 62 -5.95 11.47 -3.53
C GLN A 62 -5.01 12.46 -4.22
N GLU A 63 -3.70 12.32 -4.05
CA GLU A 63 -2.70 13.17 -4.73
C GLU A 63 -2.83 13.07 -6.26
N LEU A 64 -2.95 11.85 -6.80
CA LEU A 64 -3.14 11.62 -8.23
C LEU A 64 -4.47 12.22 -8.73
N PHE A 65 -5.56 11.97 -8.01
CA PHE A 65 -6.87 12.51 -8.35
C PHE A 65 -6.86 14.04 -8.41
N ASN A 66 -6.31 14.69 -7.39
CA ASN A 66 -6.21 16.16 -7.32
C ASN A 66 -5.41 16.74 -8.49
N LYS A 67 -4.30 16.09 -8.87
CA LYS A 67 -3.51 16.50 -10.04
C LYS A 67 -4.33 16.37 -11.33
N MET A 68 -5.05 15.27 -11.51
CA MET A 68 -5.89 15.04 -12.68
C MET A 68 -7.04 16.04 -12.79
N VAL A 69 -7.69 16.38 -11.67
CA VAL A 69 -8.72 17.43 -11.64
C VAL A 69 -8.17 18.78 -12.10
N ASN A 70 -6.96 19.15 -11.67
CA ASN A 70 -6.32 20.39 -12.12
C ASN A 70 -6.04 20.38 -13.62
N TYR A 71 -5.57 19.26 -14.18
CA TYR A 71 -5.41 19.11 -15.63
C TYR A 71 -6.73 19.18 -16.39
N GLN A 72 -7.81 18.60 -15.85
CA GLN A 72 -9.14 18.69 -16.46
C GLN A 72 -9.66 20.13 -16.49
N LYS A 73 -9.46 20.89 -15.41
CA LYS A 73 -9.79 22.33 -15.37
C LYS A 73 -8.99 23.12 -16.40
N PHE A 74 -7.69 22.86 -16.50
CA PHE A 74 -6.82 23.48 -17.51
C PHE A 74 -7.29 23.16 -18.94
N LYS A 75 -7.60 21.89 -19.23
CA LYS A 75 -8.15 21.47 -20.53
C LYS A 75 -9.47 22.18 -20.86
N ASN A 76 -10.33 22.40 -19.87
CA ASN A 76 -11.59 23.12 -20.06
C ASN A 76 -11.38 24.62 -20.31
N TYR A 77 -10.32 25.22 -19.75
CA TYR A 77 -9.96 26.64 -20.01
C TYR A 77 -9.42 26.87 -21.44
N LEU A 78 -8.82 25.86 -22.05
CA LEU A 78 -8.30 25.92 -23.42
C LEU A 78 -9.39 25.70 -24.50
N ARG A 79 -10.63 25.42 -24.11
CA ARG A 79 -11.78 25.25 -25.02
C ARG A 79 -12.66 26.49 -25.00
#